data_AF-A0A353K332-F1
#
_entry.id   AF-A0A353K332-F1
#
_cell.length_a   1.000
_cell.length_b   1.000
_cell.length_c   1.000
_cell.angle_alpha   90.00
_cell.angle_beta   90.00
_cell.angle_gamma   90.00
#
_symmetry.space_group_name_H-M   'P 1'
#
loop_
_entity.id
_entity.type
_entity.pdbx_description
1 polymer ?
#
loop_
_entity_poly.entity_id
_entity_poly.type
_entity_poly.pdbx_seq_one_letter_code
_entity_poly.pdbx_strand_id
1 'polypeptide(L)'
;LSDSPAEKMNINSGDKIISINNTKVLNLGDVEEILNGKPPYIWVELIDHKGKKKVSEFKDYKNGVEGLGILTIPKYSENAPIINESGDIFKK
;
A
#
# COMPACT_ATOMS: atom_id res chain seq x y z
N LEU A 1 -8.31 -6.05 2.75
CA LEU A 1 -8.72 -7.46 2.95
C LEU A 1 -8.83 -7.69 4.45
N SER A 2 -9.77 -8.49 4.93
CA SER A 2 -9.89 -8.77 6.37
C SER A 2 -8.62 -9.42 6.92
N ASP A 3 -8.24 -9.04 8.15
CA ASP A 3 -7.03 -9.38 8.89
C ASP A 3 -5.70 -8.98 8.25
N SER A 4 -5.73 -8.15 7.21
CA SER A 4 -4.50 -7.74 6.51
C SER A 4 -3.67 -6.73 7.32
N PRO A 5 -2.35 -6.63 7.05
CA PRO A 5 -1.51 -5.60 7.66
C PRO A 5 -2.05 -4.19 7.47
N ALA A 6 -2.59 -3.86 6.30
CA ALA A 6 -3.20 -2.56 6.03
C ALA A 6 -4.44 -2.28 6.89
N GLU A 7 -5.31 -3.27 7.08
CA GLU A 7 -6.47 -3.12 7.97
C GLU A 7 -6.01 -2.88 9.41
N LYS A 8 -5.05 -3.67 9.89
CA LYS A 8 -4.46 -3.52 11.24
C LYS A 8 -3.75 -2.17 11.42
N MET A 9 -3.28 -1.56 10.33
CA MET A 9 -2.70 -0.21 10.30
C MET A 9 -3.73 0.91 10.09
N ASN A 10 -5.03 0.60 9.99
CA ASN A 10 -6.08 1.58 9.63
C ASN A 10 -5.75 2.36 8.34
N ILE A 11 -5.21 1.67 7.34
CA ILE A 11 -5.03 2.20 5.98
C ILE A 11 -6.36 2.00 5.25
N ASN A 12 -6.95 3.10 4.83
CA ASN A 12 -8.28 3.13 4.22
C ASN A 12 -8.21 3.46 2.73
N SER A 13 -9.28 3.15 2.00
CA SER A 13 -9.42 3.59 0.61
C SER A 13 -9.28 5.11 0.50
N GLY A 14 -8.53 5.55 -0.50
CA GLY A 14 -8.20 6.96 -0.71
C GLY A 14 -6.92 7.42 0.02
N ASP A 15 -6.38 6.63 0.94
CA ASP A 15 -5.06 6.89 1.49
C ASP A 15 -3.98 6.63 0.44
N LYS A 16 -2.96 7.47 0.44
CA LYS A 16 -1.82 7.39 -0.46
C LYS A 16 -0.57 7.00 0.30
N ILE A 17 0.03 5.87 -0.06
CA ILE A 17 1.34 5.45 0.44
C ILE A 17 2.43 6.35 -0.16
N ILE A 18 3.30 6.86 0.71
CA ILE A 18 4.42 7.75 0.35
C ILE A 18 5.75 7.02 0.50
N SER A 19 5.92 6.32 1.62
CA SER A 19 7.12 5.53 1.89
C SER A 19 6.80 4.35 2.79
N ILE A 20 7.65 3.32 2.72
CA ILE A 20 7.68 2.18 3.63
C ILE A 20 9.13 2.05 4.11
N ASN A 21 9.35 2.04 5.42
CA ASN A 21 10.69 1.92 6.02
C ASN A 21 11.71 2.93 5.46
N ASN A 22 11.30 4.20 5.35
CA ASN A 22 12.08 5.31 4.77
C ASN A 22 12.39 5.18 3.26
N THR A 23 11.98 4.10 2.61
CA THR A 23 12.08 3.94 1.16
C THR A 23 10.85 4.51 0.49
N LYS A 24 11.05 5.46 -0.42
CA LYS A 24 9.96 6.11 -1.15
C LYS A 24 9.28 5.11 -2.09
N VAL A 25 7.95 5.11 -2.09
CA VAL A 25 7.14 4.28 -2.99
C VAL A 25 6.68 5.14 -4.17
N LEU A 26 7.20 4.85 -5.36
CA LEU A 26 6.87 5.49 -6.63
C LEU A 26 5.99 4.59 -7.49
N ASN A 27 6.23 3.28 -7.45
CA ASN A 27 5.53 2.26 -8.23
C ASN A 27 5.32 0.97 -7.40
N LEU A 28 4.64 -0.02 -7.99
CA LEU A 28 4.37 -1.30 -7.32
C LEU A 28 5.63 -2.13 -7.08
N GLY A 29 6.60 -2.08 -8.00
CA GLY A 29 7.88 -2.77 -7.86
C GLY A 29 8.65 -2.32 -6.63
N ASP A 30 8.57 -1.04 -6.25
CA ASP A 30 9.22 -0.55 -5.01
C ASP A 30 8.59 -1.23 -3.77
N VAL A 31 7.27 -1.44 -3.76
CA VAL A 31 6.59 -2.14 -2.67
C VAL A 31 6.99 -3.61 -2.64
N GLU A 32 7.05 -4.26 -3.80
CA GLU A 32 7.51 -5.64 -3.94
C GLU A 32 8.94 -5.79 -3.43
N GLU A 33 9.85 -4.90 -3.82
CA GLU A 33 11.26 -4.92 -3.38
C GLU A 33 11.39 -4.75 -1.86
N ILE A 34 10.69 -3.78 -1.27
CA ILE A 34 10.72 -3.50 0.18
C ILE A 34 10.19 -4.71 0.98
N LEU A 35 9.14 -5.37 0.50
CA LEU A 35 8.49 -6.48 1.21
C LEU A 35 9.05 -7.86 0.86
N ASN A 36 9.84 -7.99 -0.22
CA ASN A 36 10.45 -9.26 -0.65
C ASN A 36 11.30 -9.91 0.47
N GLY A 37 11.97 -9.09 1.28
CA GLY A 37 12.75 -9.54 2.43
C GLY A 37 11.92 -10.00 3.65
N LYS A 38 10.58 -9.97 3.55
CA LYS A 38 9.63 -10.23 4.65
C LYS A 38 10.06 -9.54 5.95
N PRO A 39 10.21 -8.20 5.95
CA PRO A 39 10.68 -7.48 7.13
C PRO A 39 9.78 -7.79 8.34
N PRO A 40 10.34 -8.00 9.55
CA PRO A 40 9.54 -8.31 10.73
C PRO A 40 8.69 -7.12 11.22
N TYR A 41 9.00 -5.93 10.70
CA TYR A 41 8.41 -4.67 11.09
C TYR A 41 8.42 -3.69 9.92
N ILE A 42 7.32 -2.97 9.74
CA ILE A 42 7.20 -1.88 8.78
C ILE A 42 6.58 -0.64 9.42
N TRP A 43 7.02 0.54 9.00
CA TRP A 43 6.26 1.78 9.14
C TRP A 43 5.97 2.35 7.77
N VAL A 44 4.75 2.86 7.60
CA VAL A 44 4.24 3.38 6.35
C VAL A 44 3.88 4.84 6.55
N GLU A 45 4.51 5.73 5.79
CA GLU A 45 4.08 7.11 5.70
C GLU A 45 2.97 7.24 4.66
N LEU A 46 1.88 7.87 5.05
CA LEU A 46 0.67 7.99 4.26
C LEU A 46 0.20 9.45 4.22
N ILE A 47 -0.53 9.78 3.16
CA ILE A 47 -1.40 10.96 3.10
C ILE A 47 -2.83 10.45 3.05
N ASP A 48 -3.68 10.85 4.00
CA ASP A 48 -5.08 10.45 4.01
C ASP A 48 -5.90 11.16 2.92
N HIS A 49 -7.14 10.74 2.73
CA HIS A 49 -8.08 11.35 1.78
C HIS A 49 -8.35 12.85 2.01
N LYS A 50 -7.98 13.41 3.18
CA LYS A 50 -8.09 14.85 3.50
C LYS A 50 -6.77 15.59 3.31
N GLY A 51 -5.72 14.92 2.82
CA GLY A 51 -4.40 15.49 2.62
C GLY A 51 -3.52 15.52 3.88
N LYS A 52 -3.95 14.92 4.99
CA LYS A 52 -3.18 14.90 6.24
C LYS A 52 -2.16 13.77 6.21
N LYS A 53 -0.91 14.09 6.61
CA LYS A 53 0.13 13.09 6.79
C LYS A 53 -0.14 12.23 8.03
N LYS A 54 0.05 10.92 7.92
CA LYS A 54 0.05 9.98 9.05
C LYS A 54 1.16 8.95 8.87
N VAL A 55 1.59 8.36 9.98
CA VAL A 55 2.48 7.21 10.01
C VAL A 55 1.73 6.07 10.67
N SER A 56 1.83 4.87 10.10
CA SER A 56 1.19 3.67 10.64
C SER A 56 2.17 2.51 10.61
N GLU A 57 2.08 1.63 11.60
CA GLU A 57 3.11 0.63 11.86
C GLU A 57 2.50 -0.76 11.98
N PHE A 58 3.20 -1.77 11.47
CA PHE A 58 2.81 -3.16 11.58
C PHE A 58 4.01 -4.05 11.88
N LYS A 59 3.79 -5.06 12.73
CA LYS A 59 4.83 -6.00 13.15
C LYS A 59 4.34 -7.44 13.05
N ASP A 60 5.15 -8.28 12.44
CA ASP A 60 5.04 -9.74 12.49
C ASP A 60 6.44 -10.33 12.59
N TYR A 61 6.93 -10.51 13.82
CA TYR A 61 8.25 -11.08 14.07
C TYR A 61 8.32 -12.59 13.77
N LYS A 62 7.18 -13.26 13.61
CA LYS A 62 7.13 -14.71 13.39
C LYS A 62 7.23 -15.04 11.91
N ASN A 63 6.46 -14.35 11.07
CA ASN A 63 6.34 -14.66 9.64
C ASN A 63 6.96 -13.58 8.74
N GLY A 64 7.19 -12.38 9.28
CA GLY A 64 7.53 -11.20 8.48
C GLY A 64 6.32 -10.65 7.73
N VAL A 65 6.50 -9.46 7.15
CA VAL A 65 5.45 -8.78 6.40
C VAL A 65 5.69 -8.99 4.91
N GLU A 66 4.92 -9.88 4.30
CA GLU A 66 5.04 -10.23 2.86
C GLU A 66 4.16 -9.39 1.94
N GLY A 67 3.18 -8.66 2.48
CA GLY A 67 2.24 -7.86 1.71
C GLY A 67 1.34 -7.04 2.61
N LEU A 68 0.76 -5.96 2.07
CA LEU A 68 -0.15 -5.08 2.83
C LEU A 68 -1.62 -5.54 2.76
N GLY A 69 -1.98 -6.35 1.76
CA GLY A 69 -3.36 -6.80 1.52
C GLY A 69 -4.30 -5.68 1.06
N ILE A 70 -3.79 -4.81 0.18
CA ILE A 70 -4.50 -3.67 -0.42
C ILE A 70 -4.64 -3.86 -1.93
N LEU A 71 -5.71 -3.31 -2.49
CA LEU A 71 -5.82 -3.04 -3.92
C LEU A 71 -5.36 -1.59 -4.14
N THR A 72 -4.47 -1.35 -5.07
CA THR A 72 -3.89 -0.02 -5.31
C THR A 72 -3.81 0.30 -6.80
N ILE A 73 -3.88 1.60 -7.10
CA ILE A 73 -3.72 2.14 -8.44
C ILE A 73 -2.42 2.95 -8.44
N PRO A 74 -1.38 2.54 -9.19
CA PRO A 74 -0.15 3.31 -9.27
C PRO A 74 -0.44 4.68 -9.90
N LYS A 75 0.10 5.75 -9.30
CA LYS A 75 -0.07 7.11 -9.83
C LYS A 75 0.51 7.24 -11.25
N TYR A 76 1.60 6.51 -11.52
CA TYR A 76 2.28 6.48 -12.80
C TYR A 76 2.34 5.03 -13.26
N SER A 77 1.35 4.64 -14.06
CA SER A 77 1.32 3.36 -14.77
C SER A 77 0.84 3.67 -16.17
N GLU A 78 1.62 3.28 -17.18
CA GLU A 78 1.19 3.39 -18.59
C GLU A 78 -0.09 2.59 -18.85
N ASN A 79 -0.40 1.62 -17.99
CA ASN A 79 -1.53 0.70 -18.07
C ASN A 79 -2.41 0.77 -16.80
N ALA A 80 -2.60 1.95 -16.21
CA ALA A 80 -3.43 2.09 -15.02
C ALA A 80 -4.85 1.57 -15.32
N PRO A 81 -5.37 0.60 -14.54
CA PRO A 81 -6.72 0.09 -14.75
C PRO A 81 -7.73 1.23 -14.58
N ILE A 82 -8.59 1.42 -15.57
CA ILE A 82 -9.71 2.36 -15.47
C ILE A 82 -10.87 1.60 -14.84
N ILE A 83 -11.34 2.09 -13.70
CA ILE A 83 -12.50 1.54 -13.00
C ILE A 83 -13.69 2.47 -13.26
N ASN A 84 -14.77 1.95 -13.83
CA ASN A 84 -16.01 2.72 -13.99
C ASN A 84 -16.83 2.77 -12.68
N GLU A 85 -17.87 3.59 -12.64
CA GLU A 85 -18.76 3.70 -11.48
C GLU A 85 -19.48 2.38 -11.12
N SER A 86 -19.53 1.43 -12.07
CA SER A 86 -20.09 0.09 -11.91
C SER A 86 -19.11 -0.92 -11.28
N GLY A 87 -17.83 -0.56 -11.12
CA GLY A 87 -16.77 -1.44 -10.61
C GLY A 87 -16.08 -2.31 -11.66
N ASP A 88 -16.37 -2.13 -12.94
CA ASP A 88 -15.70 -2.86 -14.02
C ASP A 88 -14.29 -2.33 -14.25
N ILE A 89 -13.35 -3.24 -14.53
CA ILE A 89 -11.94 -2.94 -14.74
C ILE A 89 -11.60 -3.04 -16.23
N PHE A 90 -11.14 -1.93 -16.82
CA PHE A 90 -10.67 -1.87 -18.20
C PHE A 90 -9.16 -1.69 -18.26
N LYS A 91 -8.51 -2.39 -19.20
CA LYS A 91 -7.13 -2.12 -19.61
C LYS A 91 -7.15 -1.32 -20.91
N LYS A 92 -6.33 -0.27 -20.99
CA LYS A 92 -6.06 0.43 -22.24
C LYS A 92 -5.05 -0.36 -23.08
#